data_AF-A0A8H8JPM9-F1
#
_entry.id   AF-A0A8H8JPM9-F1
#
_cell.length_a   1.000
_cell.length_b   1.000
_cell.length_c   1.000
_cell.angle_alpha   90.00
_cell.angle_beta   90.00
_cell.angle_gamma   90.00
#
_symmetry.space_group_name_H-M   'P 1'
#
loop_
_entity.id
_entity.type
_entity.pdbx_description
1 polymer ?
#
loop_
_entity_poly.entity_id
_entity_poly.type
_entity_poly.pdbx_seq_one_letter_code
_entity_poly.pdbx_strand_id
1 'polypeptide(L)'
;MLPTFNSNVKRYKYRSLTQQTPVGSLRERLLARSRITNLGAVVFALILAISLFSNLRYAFLLSRAARRFTTTPAIITDTVSYNRSISKLDHLVVVAGHAIWKGGSAADHSKDSSWVLDTAQEGHGNPSAFYAHITKGAQIALADERSLLVFSGGQTRKPTHLTEAQSYLSLAFASGTLPSAPLPFARATTEDYALDSFQNLLFSIARFKERTGRYPRKVTVVGFGVKRARFEKLHARALRWGGEFVYVGVDVAAHVDMEISRAGEVSPI
;
A
#
# COMPACT_ATOMS: atom_id res chain seq x y z
N MET A 1 -21.90 -67.71 92.63
CA MET A 1 -21.99 -66.36 93.24
C MET A 1 -20.83 -65.51 92.71
N LEU A 2 -21.14 -64.28 92.31
CA LEU A 2 -20.29 -63.23 91.71
C LEU A 2 -19.01 -62.91 92.54
N PRO A 3 -17.95 -62.35 91.91
CA PRO A 3 -17.88 -60.89 91.67
C PRO A 3 -17.49 -60.48 90.24
N THR A 4 -18.10 -59.38 89.78
CA THR A 4 -17.82 -58.62 88.55
C THR A 4 -16.60 -57.73 88.68
N PHE A 5 -15.75 -57.69 87.64
CA PHE A 5 -14.61 -56.78 87.49
C PHE A 5 -15.00 -55.62 86.57
N ASN A 6 -14.82 -54.39 87.06
CA ASN A 6 -15.26 -53.16 86.40
C ASN A 6 -14.10 -52.54 85.59
N SER A 7 -14.37 -52.15 84.35
CA SER A 7 -13.40 -51.56 83.43
C SER A 7 -13.46 -50.03 83.48
N ASN A 8 -12.29 -49.37 83.53
CA ASN A 8 -12.19 -47.92 83.36
C ASN A 8 -10.98 -47.59 82.48
N VAL A 9 -11.27 -47.19 81.24
CA VAL A 9 -10.30 -46.82 80.20
C VAL A 9 -9.95 -45.34 80.34
N LYS A 10 -8.67 -45.01 80.61
CA LYS A 10 -8.15 -43.63 80.49
C LYS A 10 -7.42 -43.44 79.16
N ARG A 11 -7.98 -42.57 78.31
CA ARG A 11 -7.42 -42.11 77.04
C ARG A 11 -6.25 -41.14 77.27
N TYR A 12 -5.10 -41.42 76.69
CA TYR A 12 -4.02 -40.42 76.49
C TYR A 12 -4.18 -39.78 75.11
N LYS A 13 -4.34 -38.45 75.06
CA LYS A 13 -4.44 -37.66 73.82
C LYS A 13 -3.06 -37.26 73.32
N TYR A 14 -2.75 -37.67 72.08
CA TYR A 14 -1.71 -37.06 71.26
C TYR A 14 -2.10 -35.61 70.90
N ARG A 15 -1.17 -34.66 71.03
CA ARG A 15 -1.28 -33.29 70.50
C ARG A 15 -0.28 -33.15 69.35
N SER A 16 -0.79 -32.80 68.17
CA SER A 16 -0.02 -32.67 66.93
C SER A 16 0.86 -31.41 66.91
N LEU A 17 1.96 -31.51 66.16
CA LEU A 17 2.83 -30.42 65.78
C LEU A 17 2.08 -29.50 64.80
N THR A 18 1.81 -28.25 65.21
CA THR A 18 1.44 -27.16 64.29
C THR A 18 2.34 -25.97 64.62
N GLN A 19 3.39 -25.79 63.83
CA GLN A 19 4.28 -24.64 63.92
C GLN A 19 3.63 -23.48 63.17
N GLN A 20 2.96 -22.59 63.90
CA GLN A 20 2.48 -21.32 63.34
C GLN A 20 3.65 -20.33 63.28
N THR A 21 4.04 -19.91 62.08
CA THR A 21 4.95 -18.77 61.91
C THR A 21 4.15 -17.46 62.06
N PRO A 22 4.62 -16.47 62.83
CA PRO A 22 3.93 -15.20 62.96
C PRO A 22 4.13 -14.39 61.67
N VAL A 23 3.02 -13.95 61.06
CA VAL A 23 3.03 -12.98 59.96
C VAL A 23 3.40 -11.62 60.55
N GLY A 24 4.70 -11.33 60.67
CA GLY A 24 5.20 -10.05 61.16
C GLY A 24 4.73 -8.87 60.30
N SER A 25 4.57 -7.71 60.94
CA SER A 25 4.13 -6.44 60.35
C SER A 25 5.02 -6.04 59.16
N LEU A 26 4.47 -5.39 58.14
CA LEU A 26 5.26 -4.86 57.00
C LEU A 26 6.44 -3.99 57.49
N ARG A 27 6.24 -3.22 58.56
CA ARG A 27 7.29 -2.41 59.18
C ARG A 27 8.43 -3.26 59.73
N GLU A 28 8.12 -4.40 60.36
CA GLU A 28 9.11 -5.33 60.90
C GLU A 28 9.90 -6.02 59.79
N ARG A 29 9.25 -6.34 58.66
CA ARG A 29 9.93 -6.90 57.49
C ARG A 29 10.88 -5.91 56.82
N LEU A 30 10.53 -4.63 56.78
CA LEU A 30 11.37 -3.58 56.23
C LEU A 30 12.55 -3.21 57.14
N LEU A 31 12.37 -3.31 58.46
CA LEU A 31 13.43 -3.07 59.45
C LEU A 31 14.25 -4.33 59.78
N ALA A 32 13.86 -5.50 59.26
CA ALA A 32 14.62 -6.73 59.42
C ALA A 32 16.02 -6.59 58.81
N ARG A 33 17.03 -7.16 59.47
CA ARG A 33 18.41 -7.10 58.99
C ARG A 33 18.51 -7.76 57.62
N SER A 34 18.85 -6.96 56.62
CA SER A 34 19.13 -7.44 55.27
C SER A 34 20.38 -8.34 55.28
N ARG A 35 20.33 -9.42 54.50
CA ARG A 35 21.51 -10.29 54.25
C ARG A 35 22.46 -9.71 53.20
N ILE A 36 22.13 -8.55 52.64
CA ILE A 36 22.96 -7.86 51.66
C ILE A 36 24.14 -7.24 52.42
N THR A 37 25.36 -7.51 51.95
CA THR A 37 26.56 -6.87 52.48
C THR A 37 26.53 -5.37 52.16
N ASN A 38 27.20 -4.55 52.97
CA ASN A 38 27.33 -3.11 52.69
C ASN A 38 27.82 -2.84 51.26
N LEU A 39 28.72 -3.69 50.75
CA LEU A 39 29.19 -3.66 49.37
C LEU A 39 28.07 -3.92 48.36
N GLY A 40 27.24 -4.96 48.58
CA GLY A 40 26.11 -5.27 47.71
C GLY A 40 25.09 -4.12 47.66
N ALA A 41 24.82 -3.46 48.79
CA ALA A 41 23.92 -2.31 48.84
C ALA A 41 24.46 -1.11 48.01
N VAL A 42 25.77 -0.83 48.11
CA VAL A 42 26.44 0.21 47.31
C VAL A 42 26.38 -0.12 45.82
N VAL A 43 26.66 -1.37 45.43
CA VAL A 43 26.60 -1.81 44.02
C VAL A 43 25.19 -1.66 43.45
N PHE A 44 24.14 -2.08 44.19
CA PHE A 44 22.77 -1.90 43.74
C PHE A 44 22.37 -0.43 43.63
N ALA A 45 22.76 0.41 44.58
CA ALA A 45 22.51 1.84 44.52
C ALA A 45 23.20 2.49 43.31
N LEU A 46 24.42 2.07 42.99
CA LEU A 46 25.18 2.57 41.85
C LEU A 46 24.56 2.14 40.50
N ILE A 47 24.12 0.87 40.39
CA ILE A 47 23.38 0.39 39.21
C ILE A 47 22.07 1.17 39.04
N LEU A 48 21.34 1.39 40.12
CA LEU A 48 20.09 2.16 40.10
C LEU A 48 20.35 3.61 39.68
N ALA A 49 21.40 4.24 40.21
CA ALA A 49 21.78 5.60 39.85
C ALA A 49 22.17 5.71 38.37
N ILE A 50 22.95 4.77 37.84
CA ILE A 50 23.33 4.74 36.42
C ILE A 50 22.10 4.54 35.53
N SER A 51 21.20 3.62 35.90
CA SER A 51 19.95 3.37 35.17
C SER A 51 19.05 4.60 35.17
N LEU A 52 18.86 5.23 36.33
CA LEU A 52 18.05 6.43 36.46
C LEU A 52 18.63 7.59 35.65
N PHE A 53 19.95 7.82 35.74
CA PHE A 53 20.62 8.87 35.00
C PHE A 53 20.55 8.65 33.48
N SER A 54 20.72 7.40 33.03
CA SER A 54 20.63 7.04 31.61
C SER A 54 19.21 7.25 31.07
N ASN A 55 18.19 6.85 31.82
CA ASN A 55 16.79 7.05 31.44
C ASN A 55 16.38 8.53 31.45
N LEU A 56 16.81 9.30 32.46
CA LEU A 56 16.56 10.74 32.51
C LEU A 56 17.25 11.47 31.36
N ARG A 57 18.48 11.11 31.03
CA ARG A 57 19.20 11.65 29.88
C ARG A 57 18.51 11.30 28.56
N TYR A 58 18.08 10.05 28.39
CA TYR A 58 17.34 9.62 27.20
C TYR A 58 16.02 10.38 27.06
N ALA A 59 15.24 10.50 28.13
CA ALA A 59 13.99 11.26 28.15
C ALA A 59 14.21 12.75 27.83
N PHE A 60 15.28 13.36 28.36
CA PHE A 60 15.61 14.76 28.08
C PHE A 60 16.05 14.97 26.61
N LEU A 61 16.85 14.06 26.06
CA LEU A 61 17.27 14.09 24.66
C LEU A 61 16.08 13.88 23.72
N LEU A 62 15.20 12.93 24.02
CA LEU A 62 13.97 12.69 23.27
C LEU A 62 13.02 13.90 23.33
N SER A 63 12.89 14.52 24.51
CA SER A 63 12.10 15.76 24.68
C SER A 63 12.68 16.95 23.93
N ARG A 64 14.01 16.99 23.73
CA ARG A 64 14.69 18.02 22.94
C ARG A 64 14.58 17.75 21.44
N ALA A 65 14.58 16.48 21.03
CA ALA A 65 14.31 16.07 19.65
C ALA A 65 12.85 16.32 19.25
N ALA A 66 11.89 15.96 20.12
CA ALA A 66 10.47 16.24 19.92
C ALA A 66 10.18 17.74 19.77
N ARG A 67 10.87 18.60 20.54
CA ARG A 67 10.78 20.06 20.39
C ARG A 67 11.40 20.62 19.10
N ARG A 68 12.20 19.84 18.38
CA ARG A 68 12.73 20.21 17.04
C ARG A 68 11.79 19.80 15.91
N PHE A 69 10.89 18.83 16.14
CA PHE A 69 9.84 18.46 15.20
C PHE A 69 8.54 19.18 15.55
N THR A 70 8.48 20.48 15.28
CA THR A 70 7.26 21.30 15.47
C THR A 70 6.19 21.07 14.40
N THR A 71 6.44 20.21 13.41
CA THR A 71 5.51 19.95 12.31
C THR A 71 5.26 18.45 12.18
N THR A 72 4.64 17.85 13.20
CA THR A 72 3.93 16.59 12.98
C THR A 72 2.68 16.95 12.18
N PRO A 73 2.52 16.47 10.94
CA PRO A 73 1.32 16.72 10.16
C PRO A 73 0.10 16.16 10.90
N ALA A 74 -0.99 16.92 10.95
CA ALA A 74 -2.18 16.53 11.69
C ALA A 74 -2.87 15.31 11.05
N ILE A 75 -2.73 15.19 9.73
CA ILE A 75 -3.25 14.09 8.92
C ILE A 75 -2.19 13.64 7.90
N ILE A 76 -2.21 12.37 7.52
CA ILE A 76 -1.24 11.78 6.57
C ILE A 76 -1.22 12.57 5.25
N THR A 77 -2.34 13.13 4.82
CA THR A 77 -2.44 13.90 3.58
C THR A 77 -1.62 15.20 3.59
N ASP A 78 -1.25 15.72 4.77
CA ASP A 78 -0.40 16.92 4.89
C ASP A 78 1.07 16.61 4.61
N THR A 79 1.46 15.32 4.62
CA THR A 79 2.81 14.89 4.19
C THR A 79 2.95 14.88 2.66
N VAL A 80 1.84 14.91 1.92
CA VAL A 80 1.84 14.85 0.45
C VAL A 80 2.15 16.24 -0.11
N SER A 81 3.33 16.37 -0.73
CA SER A 81 3.74 17.60 -1.42
C SER A 81 3.02 17.73 -2.76
N TYR A 82 1.95 18.51 -2.81
CA TYR A 82 1.25 18.80 -4.07
C TYR A 82 2.07 19.80 -4.90
N ASN A 83 2.39 19.43 -6.14
CA ASN A 83 3.00 20.39 -7.05
C ASN A 83 1.93 21.42 -7.47
N ARG A 84 2.12 22.70 -7.13
CA ARG A 84 1.16 23.77 -7.45
C ARG A 84 0.91 23.92 -8.94
N SER A 85 1.84 23.55 -9.82
CA SER A 85 1.64 23.67 -11.28
C SER A 85 0.54 22.73 -11.78
N ILE A 86 0.42 21.54 -11.19
CA ILE A 86 -0.62 20.55 -11.53
C ILE A 86 -1.91 20.73 -10.73
N SER A 87 -1.95 21.69 -9.81
CA SER A 87 -3.19 21.98 -9.08
C SER A 87 -4.28 22.46 -10.02
N LYS A 88 -3.98 23.10 -11.16
CA LYS A 88 -4.99 23.63 -12.08
C LYS A 88 -5.68 22.57 -12.94
N LEU A 89 -5.16 21.34 -12.96
CA LEU A 89 -5.68 20.27 -13.80
C LEU A 89 -7.09 19.87 -13.36
N ASP A 90 -7.95 19.55 -14.32
CA ASP A 90 -9.31 19.07 -14.09
C ASP A 90 -9.77 18.01 -15.10
N HIS A 91 -8.88 17.58 -15.99
CA HIS A 91 -9.14 16.50 -16.94
C HIS A 91 -8.21 15.31 -16.65
N LEU A 92 -8.80 14.16 -16.35
CA LEU A 92 -8.07 12.91 -16.21
C LEU A 92 -8.08 12.15 -17.54
N VAL A 93 -6.91 11.82 -18.08
CA VAL A 93 -6.74 10.92 -19.21
C VAL A 93 -6.19 9.60 -18.70
N VAL A 94 -6.92 8.50 -18.88
CA VAL A 94 -6.53 7.16 -18.43
C VAL A 94 -6.17 6.30 -19.63
N VAL A 95 -5.00 5.67 -19.60
CA VAL A 95 -4.64 4.59 -20.53
C VAL A 95 -4.61 3.30 -19.73
N ALA A 96 -5.56 2.40 -20.00
CA ALA A 96 -5.65 1.12 -19.28
C ALA A 96 -4.65 0.11 -19.86
N GLY A 97 -3.86 -0.50 -18.98
CA GLY A 97 -2.90 -1.53 -19.29
C GLY A 97 -3.56 -2.89 -19.52
N HIS A 98 -2.94 -3.69 -20.38
CA HIS A 98 -3.34 -5.07 -20.70
C HIS A 98 -2.16 -6.03 -20.94
N ALA A 99 -0.94 -5.50 -20.98
CA ALA A 99 0.30 -6.22 -21.23
C ALA A 99 1.48 -5.41 -20.66
N ILE A 100 2.63 -6.05 -20.52
CA ILE A 100 3.84 -5.39 -19.98
C ILE A 100 4.89 -5.32 -21.08
N TRP A 101 5.36 -4.13 -21.42
CA TRP A 101 6.51 -3.97 -22.31
C TRP A 101 7.79 -4.38 -21.56
N LYS A 102 8.59 -5.29 -22.14
CA LYS A 102 9.78 -5.87 -21.50
C LYS A 102 10.96 -4.90 -21.41
N GLY A 103 10.89 -3.76 -22.10
CA GLY A 103 12.04 -2.88 -22.30
C GLY A 103 12.78 -3.17 -23.61
N GLY A 104 13.89 -2.47 -23.81
CA GLY A 104 14.70 -2.57 -25.04
C GLY A 104 14.41 -1.44 -26.02
N SER A 105 14.47 -1.73 -27.32
CA SER A 105 14.24 -0.73 -28.36
C SER A 105 12.75 -0.42 -28.50
N ALA A 106 12.37 0.86 -28.41
CA ALA A 106 11.00 1.30 -28.64
C ALA A 106 10.53 1.03 -30.08
N ALA A 107 11.44 0.87 -31.05
CA ALA A 107 11.11 0.51 -32.42
C ALA A 107 10.49 -0.90 -32.53
N ASP A 108 10.74 -1.76 -31.54
CA ASP A 108 10.28 -3.15 -31.50
C ASP A 108 8.94 -3.31 -30.79
N HIS A 109 8.20 -2.22 -30.53
CA HIS A 109 6.90 -2.23 -29.86
C HIS A 109 5.83 -3.05 -30.61
N SER A 110 5.99 -3.31 -31.90
CA SER A 110 5.06 -4.12 -32.69
C SER A 110 5.33 -5.62 -32.60
N LYS A 111 6.46 -6.04 -32.01
CA LYS A 111 6.86 -7.45 -31.91
C LYS A 111 6.37 -8.06 -30.60
N ASP A 112 5.64 -9.18 -30.67
CA ASP A 112 5.21 -9.96 -29.49
C ASP A 112 6.37 -10.27 -28.52
N SER A 113 7.56 -10.51 -29.05
CA SER A 113 8.76 -10.81 -28.24
C SER A 113 9.14 -9.70 -27.27
N SER A 114 8.77 -8.45 -27.56
CA SER A 114 8.99 -7.27 -26.70
C SER A 114 7.95 -7.11 -25.60
N TRP A 115 6.93 -7.98 -25.53
CA TRP A 115 5.84 -7.89 -24.55
C TRP A 115 5.71 -9.17 -23.73
N VAL A 116 5.32 -9.01 -22.47
CA VAL A 116 4.77 -10.08 -21.65
C VAL A 116 3.26 -10.07 -21.87
N LEU A 117 2.79 -11.04 -22.63
CA LEU A 117 1.39 -11.23 -23.01
C LEU A 117 0.75 -12.30 -22.12
N ASP A 118 -0.59 -12.36 -22.09
CA ASP A 118 -1.28 -13.53 -21.55
C ASP A 118 -1.05 -14.77 -22.42
N THR A 119 -1.23 -15.96 -21.87
CA THR A 119 -1.24 -17.20 -22.67
C THR A 119 -2.33 -17.18 -23.74
N ALA A 120 -3.47 -16.54 -23.45
CA ALA A 120 -4.54 -16.30 -24.42
C ALA A 120 -4.16 -15.26 -25.50
N GLN A 121 -3.11 -14.47 -25.28
CA GLN A 121 -2.63 -13.41 -26.17
C GLN A 121 -1.30 -13.79 -26.87
N GLU A 122 -0.63 -14.88 -26.50
CA GLU A 122 0.63 -15.29 -27.14
C GLU A 122 0.40 -15.70 -28.61
N GLY A 123 1.11 -15.04 -29.54
CA GLY A 123 1.02 -15.29 -30.98
C GLY A 123 -0.25 -14.77 -31.66
N HIS A 124 -1.18 -14.20 -30.89
CA HIS A 124 -2.45 -13.64 -31.36
C HIS A 124 -2.68 -12.21 -30.87
N GLY A 125 -1.84 -11.73 -29.95
CA GLY A 125 -1.96 -10.43 -29.35
C GLY A 125 -1.72 -9.32 -30.36
N ASN A 126 -2.17 -8.12 -30.00
CA ASN A 126 -1.94 -6.93 -30.80
C ASN A 126 -1.02 -5.94 -30.06
N PRO A 127 0.31 -6.18 -30.02
CA PRO A 127 1.30 -5.23 -29.50
C PRO A 127 1.14 -3.81 -30.04
N SER A 128 0.78 -3.71 -31.32
CA SER A 128 0.56 -2.45 -32.00
C SER A 128 -0.63 -1.68 -31.40
N ALA A 129 -1.65 -2.38 -30.89
CA ALA A 129 -2.77 -1.76 -30.20
C ALA A 129 -2.32 -1.11 -28.88
N PHE A 130 -1.53 -1.80 -28.06
CA PHE A 130 -1.03 -1.26 -26.80
C PHE A 130 -0.23 0.02 -27.03
N TYR A 131 0.65 0.01 -28.03
CA TYR A 131 1.40 1.21 -28.40
C TYR A 131 0.50 2.33 -28.96
N ALA A 132 -0.53 1.98 -29.73
CA ALA A 132 -1.52 2.95 -30.21
C ALA A 132 -2.32 3.58 -29.05
N HIS A 133 -2.63 2.83 -27.99
CA HIS A 133 -3.28 3.34 -26.78
C HIS A 133 -2.38 4.34 -26.06
N ILE A 134 -1.10 3.99 -25.87
CA ILE A 134 -0.09 4.87 -25.28
C ILE A 134 0.03 6.17 -26.09
N THR A 135 0.17 6.03 -27.40
CA THR A 135 0.29 7.15 -28.33
C THR A 135 -0.93 8.05 -28.27
N LYS A 136 -2.14 7.48 -28.27
CA LYS A 136 -3.37 8.26 -28.23
C LYS A 136 -3.55 8.99 -26.89
N GLY A 137 -3.26 8.33 -25.76
CA GLY A 137 -3.31 8.96 -24.45
C GLY A 137 -2.34 10.14 -24.33
N ALA A 138 -1.10 9.96 -24.80
CA ALA A 138 -0.10 11.02 -24.86
C ALA A 138 -0.52 12.18 -25.77
N GLN A 139 -1.06 11.90 -26.97
CA GLN A 139 -1.58 12.94 -27.87
C GLN A 139 -2.67 13.80 -27.21
N ILE A 140 -3.63 13.18 -26.51
CA ILE A 140 -4.68 13.91 -25.79
C ILE A 140 -4.05 14.77 -24.68
N ALA A 141 -3.07 14.23 -23.95
CA ALA A 141 -2.44 14.93 -22.84
C ALA A 141 -1.54 16.11 -23.27
N LEU A 142 -0.93 16.00 -24.45
CA LEU A 142 -0.14 17.06 -25.07
C LEU A 142 -1.05 18.16 -25.64
N ALA A 143 -2.22 17.80 -26.17
CA ALA A 143 -3.19 18.74 -26.73
C ALA A 143 -3.97 19.52 -25.65
N ASP A 144 -4.12 18.95 -24.44
CA ASP A 144 -4.84 19.58 -23.34
C ASP A 144 -3.92 19.88 -22.14
N GLU A 145 -3.59 21.16 -21.94
CA GLU A 145 -2.76 21.65 -20.84
C GLU A 145 -3.40 21.43 -19.45
N ARG A 146 -4.72 21.23 -19.37
CA ARG A 146 -5.46 20.97 -18.12
C ARG A 146 -5.56 19.49 -17.78
N SER A 147 -4.96 18.63 -18.60
CA SER A 147 -5.03 17.18 -18.43
C SER A 147 -3.87 16.60 -17.61
N LEU A 148 -4.17 15.52 -16.88
CA LEU A 148 -3.19 14.60 -16.29
C LEU A 148 -3.34 13.24 -16.96
N LEU A 149 -2.26 12.74 -17.57
CA LEU A 149 -2.18 11.40 -18.10
C LEU A 149 -1.82 10.40 -17.00
N VAL A 150 -2.65 9.38 -16.84
CA VAL A 150 -2.41 8.26 -15.93
C VAL A 150 -2.38 6.99 -16.76
N PHE A 151 -1.21 6.35 -16.84
CA PHE A 151 -1.13 4.96 -17.25
C PHE A 151 -1.55 4.10 -16.05
N SER A 152 -2.54 3.23 -16.22
CA SER A 152 -3.13 2.47 -15.12
C SER A 152 -3.01 0.98 -15.41
N GLY A 153 -2.58 0.21 -14.42
CA GLY A 153 -2.47 -1.25 -14.53
C GLY A 153 -1.34 -1.78 -13.66
N GLY A 154 -1.66 -2.77 -12.85
CA GLY A 154 -0.76 -3.33 -11.85
C GLY A 154 0.12 -4.47 -12.35
N GLN A 155 0.69 -5.22 -11.42
CA GLN A 155 1.49 -6.41 -11.70
C GLN A 155 0.57 -7.61 -11.97
N THR A 156 0.00 -7.67 -13.17
CA THR A 156 -0.95 -8.73 -13.58
C THR A 156 -0.26 -10.00 -14.08
N ARG A 157 1.08 -9.98 -14.23
CA ARG A 157 1.86 -11.08 -14.83
C ARG A 157 2.92 -11.59 -13.86
N LYS A 158 2.96 -12.91 -13.66
CA LYS A 158 3.90 -13.61 -12.77
C LYS A 158 5.41 -13.43 -13.09
N PRO A 159 5.87 -13.39 -14.36
CA PRO A 159 7.30 -13.43 -14.66
C PRO A 159 8.05 -12.10 -14.49
N THR A 160 7.38 -11.02 -14.07
CA THR A 160 7.98 -9.68 -13.99
C THR A 160 7.53 -8.94 -12.75
N HIS A 161 8.41 -8.10 -12.21
CA HIS A 161 8.11 -7.17 -11.10
C HIS A 161 7.60 -5.81 -11.60
N LEU A 162 7.60 -5.59 -12.91
CA LEU A 162 7.07 -4.36 -13.50
C LEU A 162 5.54 -4.40 -13.54
N THR A 163 4.94 -3.23 -13.36
CA THR A 163 3.50 -3.04 -13.60
C THR A 163 3.25 -2.70 -15.06
N GLU A 164 2.03 -2.94 -15.54
CA GLU A 164 1.61 -2.50 -16.87
C GLU A 164 1.79 -0.99 -17.02
N ALA A 165 1.37 -0.21 -16.02
CA ALA A 165 1.49 1.24 -16.00
C ALA A 165 2.94 1.75 -16.11
N GLN A 166 3.88 1.19 -15.34
CA GLN A 166 5.30 1.53 -15.41
C GLN A 166 5.89 1.23 -16.78
N SER A 167 5.54 0.08 -17.36
CA SER A 167 6.03 -0.30 -18.68
C SER A 167 5.52 0.64 -19.78
N TYR A 168 4.26 1.08 -19.68
CA TYR A 168 3.65 2.00 -20.64
C TYR A 168 4.26 3.39 -20.55
N LEU A 169 4.44 3.93 -19.34
CA LEU A 169 5.10 5.22 -19.15
C LEU A 169 6.55 5.19 -19.68
N SER A 170 7.27 4.09 -19.42
CA SER A 170 8.64 3.90 -19.91
C SER A 170 8.68 3.86 -21.44
N LEU A 171 7.77 3.13 -22.07
CA LEU A 171 7.67 3.06 -23.54
C LEU A 171 7.27 4.42 -24.14
N ALA A 172 6.39 5.18 -23.49
CA ALA A 172 5.97 6.51 -23.94
C ALA A 172 7.17 7.48 -24.02
N PHE A 173 8.08 7.44 -23.05
CA PHE A 173 9.31 8.21 -23.09
C PHE A 173 10.33 7.64 -24.08
N ALA A 174 10.56 6.32 -24.08
CA ALA A 174 11.53 5.68 -24.96
C ALA A 174 11.21 5.83 -26.46
N SER A 175 9.92 5.91 -26.80
CA SER A 175 9.44 6.16 -28.17
C SER A 175 9.41 7.63 -28.58
N GLY A 176 9.64 8.56 -27.64
CA GLY A 176 9.50 10.00 -27.89
C GLY A 176 8.05 10.48 -27.99
N THR A 177 7.07 9.63 -27.68
CA THR A 177 5.65 10.01 -27.65
C THR A 177 5.37 11.04 -26.56
N LEU A 178 6.04 10.91 -25.41
CA LEU A 178 6.10 11.95 -24.38
C LEU A 178 7.46 12.63 -24.37
N PRO A 179 7.53 13.96 -24.21
CA PRO A 179 8.79 14.67 -24.13
C PRO A 179 9.55 14.28 -22.86
N SER A 180 10.84 13.96 -23.03
CA SER A 180 11.76 13.62 -21.93
C SER A 180 12.84 14.67 -21.66
N ALA A 181 13.00 15.66 -22.54
CA ALA A 181 14.01 16.72 -22.44
C ALA A 181 13.37 18.11 -22.57
N PRO A 182 13.82 19.13 -21.82
CA PRO A 182 14.90 19.11 -20.82
C PRO A 182 14.52 18.44 -19.48
N LEU A 183 13.22 18.22 -19.24
CA LEU A 183 12.70 17.46 -18.11
C LEU A 183 11.57 16.52 -18.61
N PRO A 184 11.34 15.40 -17.93
CA PRO A 184 10.20 14.52 -18.23
C PRO A 184 8.87 15.27 -18.15
N PHE A 185 7.93 14.88 -19.01
CA PHE A 185 6.59 15.45 -19.06
C PHE A 185 5.89 15.40 -17.68
N ALA A 186 5.75 16.56 -17.05
CA ALA A 186 5.30 16.68 -15.66
C ALA A 186 3.82 16.27 -15.42
N ARG A 187 3.02 16.19 -16.49
CA ARG A 187 1.59 15.83 -16.43
C ARG A 187 1.34 14.38 -16.86
N ALA A 188 2.30 13.49 -16.68
CA ALA A 188 2.11 12.04 -16.77
C ALA A 188 2.53 11.34 -15.47
N THR A 189 1.80 10.28 -15.11
CA THR A 189 2.08 9.44 -13.94
C THR A 189 1.57 8.01 -14.16
N THR A 190 1.92 7.11 -13.25
CA THR A 190 1.39 5.74 -13.18
C THR A 190 0.35 5.56 -12.07
N GLU A 191 -0.50 4.57 -12.25
CA GLU A 191 -1.31 3.90 -11.24
C GLU A 191 -0.98 2.40 -11.32
N ASP A 192 -0.33 1.89 -10.28
CA ASP A 192 0.43 0.64 -10.29
C ASP A 192 -0.29 -0.55 -9.62
N TYR A 193 -1.55 -0.38 -9.21
CA TYR A 193 -2.27 -1.38 -8.41
C TYR A 193 -3.54 -1.93 -9.07
N ALA A 194 -4.05 -1.32 -10.15
CA ALA A 194 -5.27 -1.81 -10.79
C ALA A 194 -5.09 -3.21 -11.38
N LEU A 195 -5.88 -4.17 -10.90
CA LEU A 195 -5.86 -5.56 -11.38
C LEU A 195 -6.96 -5.85 -12.42
N ASP A 196 -7.92 -4.94 -12.57
CA ASP A 196 -9.04 -5.10 -13.49
C ASP A 196 -9.47 -3.76 -14.14
N SER A 197 -10.41 -3.83 -15.07
CA SER A 197 -10.88 -2.64 -15.81
C SER A 197 -11.65 -1.63 -14.96
N PHE A 198 -12.29 -2.06 -13.86
CA PHE A 198 -12.99 -1.17 -12.93
C PHE A 198 -11.97 -0.41 -12.06
N GLN A 199 -10.99 -1.12 -11.52
CA GLN A 199 -9.89 -0.56 -10.73
C GLN A 199 -9.07 0.42 -11.54
N ASN A 200 -8.84 0.14 -12.83
CA ASN A 200 -8.16 1.08 -13.73
C ASN A 200 -8.82 2.47 -13.72
N LEU A 201 -10.16 2.52 -13.71
CA LEU A 201 -10.89 3.78 -13.62
C LEU A 201 -10.86 4.36 -12.20
N LEU A 202 -11.24 3.57 -11.20
CA LEU A 202 -11.37 4.02 -9.81
C LEU A 202 -10.03 4.52 -9.23
N PHE A 203 -8.96 3.73 -9.40
CA PHE A 203 -7.65 4.08 -8.87
C PHE A 203 -7.01 5.23 -9.64
N SER A 204 -7.27 5.37 -10.94
CA SER A 204 -6.85 6.56 -11.69
C SER A 204 -7.53 7.84 -11.18
N ILE A 205 -8.82 7.79 -10.83
CA ILE A 205 -9.52 8.92 -10.20
C ILE A 205 -8.90 9.26 -8.84
N ALA A 206 -8.58 8.24 -8.02
CA ALA A 206 -7.90 8.44 -6.75
C ALA A 206 -6.50 9.04 -6.93
N ARG A 207 -5.72 8.53 -7.89
CA ARG A 207 -4.38 9.02 -8.25
C ARG A 207 -4.43 10.47 -8.74
N PHE A 208 -5.46 10.85 -9.48
CA PHE A 208 -5.67 12.23 -9.88
C PHE A 208 -5.84 13.15 -8.67
N LYS A 209 -6.67 12.75 -7.69
CA LYS A 209 -6.84 13.51 -6.45
C LYS A 209 -5.56 13.59 -5.63
N GLU A 210 -4.83 12.49 -5.53
CA GLU A 210 -3.53 12.45 -4.84
C GLU A 210 -2.53 13.44 -5.46
N ARG A 211 -2.50 13.55 -6.80
CA ARG A 211 -1.57 14.45 -7.49
C ARG A 211 -2.01 15.91 -7.49
N THR A 212 -3.31 16.18 -7.61
CA THR A 212 -3.82 17.54 -7.85
C THR A 212 -4.53 18.17 -6.64
N GLY A 213 -4.84 17.37 -5.62
CA GLY A 213 -5.64 17.77 -4.46
C GLY A 213 -7.15 17.85 -4.71
N ARG A 214 -7.64 17.51 -5.92
CA ARG A 214 -9.07 17.59 -6.28
C ARG A 214 -9.49 16.43 -7.17
N TYR A 215 -10.79 16.16 -7.27
CA TYR A 215 -11.30 15.20 -8.26
C TYR A 215 -11.35 15.84 -9.67
N PRO A 216 -11.18 15.04 -10.74
CA PRO A 216 -11.30 15.55 -12.09
C PRO A 216 -12.76 15.92 -12.41
N ARG A 217 -12.97 16.88 -13.31
CA ARG A 217 -14.29 17.24 -13.87
C ARG A 217 -14.61 16.45 -15.13
N LYS A 218 -13.58 16.07 -15.87
CA LYS A 218 -13.65 15.27 -17.10
C LYS A 218 -12.76 14.05 -16.97
N VAL A 219 -13.25 12.89 -17.40
CA VAL A 219 -12.46 11.66 -17.52
C VAL A 219 -12.51 11.18 -18.96
N THR A 220 -11.35 10.99 -19.56
CA THR A 220 -11.20 10.34 -20.87
C THR A 220 -10.44 9.03 -20.68
N VAL A 221 -11.04 7.90 -21.05
CA VAL A 221 -10.37 6.60 -21.01
C VAL A 221 -10.00 6.18 -22.43
N VAL A 222 -8.76 5.74 -22.62
CA VAL A 222 -8.22 5.18 -23.86
C VAL A 222 -7.99 3.68 -23.67
N GLY A 223 -8.47 2.89 -24.62
CA GLY A 223 -8.28 1.45 -24.63
C GLY A 223 -8.94 0.78 -25.83
N PHE A 224 -9.15 -0.54 -25.75
CA PHE A 224 -9.84 -1.29 -26.80
C PHE A 224 -11.30 -0.88 -26.95
N GLY A 225 -11.77 -0.70 -28.19
CA GLY A 225 -13.14 -0.25 -28.48
C GLY A 225 -14.22 -1.18 -27.92
N VAL A 226 -13.93 -2.48 -27.85
CA VAL A 226 -14.86 -3.48 -27.27
C VAL A 226 -15.18 -3.24 -25.79
N LYS A 227 -14.30 -2.54 -25.05
CA LYS A 227 -14.49 -2.25 -23.62
C LYS A 227 -15.31 -0.98 -23.37
N ARG A 228 -15.62 -0.20 -24.42
CA ARG A 228 -16.37 1.05 -24.33
C ARG A 228 -17.65 0.92 -23.52
N ALA A 229 -18.51 -0.02 -23.90
CA ALA A 229 -19.81 -0.20 -23.26
C ALA A 229 -19.67 -0.54 -21.77
N ARG A 230 -18.64 -1.29 -21.38
CA ARG A 230 -18.36 -1.65 -19.98
C ARG A 230 -17.96 -0.42 -19.17
N PHE A 231 -17.05 0.41 -19.69
CA PHE A 231 -16.64 1.64 -19.00
C PHE A 231 -17.79 2.65 -18.86
N GLU A 232 -18.50 2.94 -19.96
CA GLU A 232 -19.54 3.96 -19.98
C GLU A 232 -20.82 3.53 -19.24
N LYS A 233 -21.26 2.27 -19.40
CA LYS A 233 -22.54 1.80 -18.88
C LYS A 233 -22.45 1.06 -17.55
N LEU A 234 -21.29 0.51 -17.18
CA LEU A 234 -21.12 -0.22 -15.92
C LEU A 234 -20.21 0.55 -14.97
N HIS A 235 -18.94 0.77 -15.32
CA HIS A 235 -17.95 1.31 -14.39
C HIS A 235 -18.25 2.75 -13.97
N ALA A 236 -18.48 3.65 -14.93
CA ALA A 236 -18.82 5.04 -14.64
C ALA A 236 -20.13 5.15 -13.83
N ARG A 237 -21.11 4.27 -14.11
CA ARG A 237 -22.37 4.23 -13.35
C ARG A 237 -22.20 3.69 -11.94
N ALA A 238 -21.41 2.63 -11.76
CA ALA A 238 -21.11 2.06 -10.45
C ALA A 238 -20.41 3.08 -9.55
N LEU A 239 -19.53 3.92 -10.12
CA LEU A 239 -18.89 5.04 -9.44
C LEU A 239 -19.80 6.25 -9.23
N ARG A 240 -21.02 6.23 -9.78
CA ARG A 240 -21.95 7.38 -9.80
C ARG A 240 -21.26 8.64 -10.35
N TRP A 241 -20.49 8.47 -11.41
CA TRP A 241 -19.72 9.56 -12.01
C TRP A 241 -20.65 10.67 -12.51
N GLY A 242 -20.52 11.86 -11.94
CA GLY A 242 -21.34 13.03 -12.29
C GLY A 242 -20.67 14.03 -13.22
N GLY A 243 -19.42 13.79 -13.62
CA GLY A 243 -18.65 14.64 -14.54
C GLY A 243 -18.79 14.20 -16.00
N GLU A 244 -18.07 14.88 -16.88
CA GLU A 244 -17.95 14.44 -18.29
C GLU A 244 -17.15 13.13 -18.34
N PHE A 245 -17.63 12.16 -19.11
CA PHE A 245 -16.97 10.88 -19.32
C PHE A 245 -16.89 10.57 -20.82
N VAL A 246 -15.68 10.33 -21.32
CA VAL A 246 -15.41 10.03 -22.72
C VAL A 246 -14.61 8.73 -22.81
N TYR A 247 -15.03 7.83 -23.68
CA TYR A 247 -14.24 6.64 -24.02
C TYR A 247 -13.70 6.75 -25.45
N VAL A 248 -12.39 6.56 -25.61
CA VAL A 248 -11.70 6.55 -26.90
C VAL A 248 -11.23 5.13 -27.19
N GLY A 249 -11.99 4.43 -28.04
CA GLY A 249 -11.61 3.13 -28.56
C GLY A 249 -10.53 3.29 -29.63
N VAL A 250 -9.40 2.61 -29.46
CA VAL A 250 -8.31 2.56 -30.43
C VAL A 250 -8.07 1.10 -30.77
N ASP A 251 -8.58 0.68 -31.92
CA ASP A 251 -8.43 -0.68 -32.43
C ASP A 251 -7.58 -0.61 -33.71
N VAL A 252 -6.56 -1.46 -33.82
CA VAL A 252 -5.78 -1.60 -35.07
C VAL A 252 -6.53 -2.58 -35.96
N ALA A 253 -6.68 -2.26 -37.24
CA ALA A 253 -7.61 -2.91 -38.18
C ALA A 253 -7.34 -4.39 -38.51
N ALA A 254 -6.44 -5.07 -37.79
CA ALA A 254 -6.14 -6.47 -38.00
C ALA A 254 -6.36 -7.26 -36.70
N HIS A 255 -7.31 -8.20 -36.79
CA HIS A 255 -7.54 -9.36 -35.93
C HIS A 255 -8.56 -9.30 -34.78
N VAL A 256 -9.16 -10.48 -34.62
CA VAL A 256 -10.38 -10.86 -33.91
C VAL A 256 -10.10 -10.97 -32.41
N ASP A 257 -9.75 -9.86 -31.76
CA ASP A 257 -9.44 -9.85 -30.32
C ASP A 257 -10.66 -9.59 -29.42
N MET A 258 -11.87 -9.59 -30.00
CA MET A 258 -13.11 -9.32 -29.29
C MET A 258 -13.40 -10.34 -28.18
N GLU A 259 -12.96 -11.59 -28.31
CA GLU A 259 -13.23 -12.66 -27.33
C GLU A 259 -12.17 -12.72 -26.22
N ILE A 260 -10.88 -12.61 -26.54
CA ILE A 260 -9.80 -12.65 -25.54
C ILE A 260 -9.86 -11.44 -24.59
N SER A 261 -10.16 -10.25 -25.13
CA SER A 261 -10.38 -9.03 -24.33
C SER A 261 -11.60 -9.13 -23.41
N ARG A 262 -12.57 -10.02 -23.72
CA ARG A 262 -13.71 -10.31 -22.86
C ARG A 262 -13.36 -11.38 -21.81
N ALA A 263 -12.55 -12.38 -22.17
CA ALA A 263 -12.21 -13.53 -21.33
C ALA A 263 -11.21 -13.20 -20.21
N GLY A 264 -10.21 -12.34 -20.46
CA GLY A 264 -9.17 -11.97 -19.48
C GLY A 264 -9.67 -11.24 -18.22
N GLU A 265 -10.97 -10.95 -18.11
CA GLU A 265 -11.58 -10.32 -16.94
C GLU A 265 -12.43 -11.28 -16.07
N VAL A 266 -12.61 -12.54 -16.50
CA VAL A 266 -13.41 -13.55 -15.78
C VAL A 266 -12.54 -14.63 -15.12
N SER A 267 -11.27 -14.75 -15.52
CA SER A 267 -10.34 -15.67 -14.87
C SER A 267 -9.92 -15.11 -13.52
N PRO A 268 -10.22 -15.79 -12.40
CA PRO A 268 -9.56 -15.51 -11.14
C PRO A 268 -8.07 -15.83 -11.32
N ILE A 269 -7.21 -14.94 -10.82
CA ILE A 269 -5.75 -15.15 -10.75
C ILE A 269 -5.43 -16.36 -9.86
#